data_AF-A0A7W9PS30-F1
#
_entry.id   AF-A0A7W9PS30-F1
#
_cell.length_a   1.000
_cell.length_b   1.000
_cell.length_c   1.000
_cell.angle_alpha   90.00
_cell.angle_beta   90.00
_cell.angle_gamma   90.00
#
_symmetry.space_group_name_H-M   'P 1'
#
loop_
_entity.id
_entity.type
_entity.pdbx_description
1 polymer ?
#
loop_
_entity_poly.entity_id
_entity_poly.type
_entity_poly.pdbx_seq_one_letter_code
_entity_poly.pdbx_strand_id
1 'polypeptide(L)' 'MGPTADAACAPAGSFLCPCYHKPLRRTVDGGWQAHWILEIHLVDGDRDFGGSYTGLLNLA' A
#
# COMPACT_ATOMS: atom_id res chain seq x y z
N MET A 1 -5.69 -18.06 2.28
CA MET A 1 -4.48 -17.75 1.49
C MET A 1 -4.51 -16.26 1.16
N GLY A 2 -4.15 -15.41 2.13
CA GLY A 2 -3.98 -13.98 1.87
C GLY A 2 -2.80 -13.77 0.93
N PRO A 3 -2.78 -12.69 0.13
CA PRO A 3 -1.62 -12.39 -0.70
C PRO A 3 -0.41 -12.27 0.24
N THR A 4 0.54 -13.19 0.13
CA THR A 4 1.83 -13.03 0.79
C THR A 4 2.48 -11.79 0.18
N ALA A 5 3.01 -10.91 1.03
CA ALA A 5 3.77 -9.74 0.61
C ALA A 5 5.12 -10.12 -0.01
N ASP A 6 5.19 -11.24 -0.76
CA ASP A 6 6.19 -11.47 -1.79
C ASP A 6 5.84 -10.56 -2.97
N ALA A 7 5.92 -9.25 -2.74
CA ALA A 7 5.87 -8.22 -3.77
C ALA A 7 7.19 -8.28 -4.54
N ALA A 8 7.40 -9.37 -5.28
CA ALA A 8 8.37 -9.42 -6.37
C ALA A 8 8.10 -8.19 -7.23
N CYS A 9 9.03 -7.23 -7.16
CA CYS A 9 8.95 -5.85 -7.65
C CYS A 9 7.73 -5.59 -8.55
N ALA A 10 6.57 -5.32 -7.94
CA ALA A 10 5.32 -5.21 -8.68
C ALA A 10 5.41 -3.99 -9.62
N PRO A 11 5.03 -4.11 -10.90
CA PRO A 11 5.22 -3.05 -11.90
C PRO A 11 4.29 -1.84 -11.68
N ALA A 12 3.32 -1.96 -10.78
CA ALA A 12 2.35 -0.90 -10.53
C ALA A 12 2.88 0.03 -9.44
N GLY A 13 3.08 1.31 -9.78
CA GLY A 13 3.43 2.36 -8.82
C GLY A 13 2.35 2.67 -7.77
N SER A 14 1.41 1.74 -7.57
CA SER A 14 0.31 1.71 -6.61
C SER A 14 0.62 0.89 -5.35
N PHE A 15 1.72 0.14 -5.32
CA PHE A 15 2.14 -0.64 -4.16
C PHE A 15 3.54 -0.24 -3.71
N LEU A 16 3.77 -0.24 -2.39
CA LEU A 16 5.10 -0.11 -1.82
C LEU A 16 5.74 -1.49 -1.72
N CYS A 17 6.89 -1.61 -2.34
CA CYS A 17 7.70 -2.81 -2.36
C CYS A 17 9.17 -2.42 -2.13
N PRO A 18 10.07 -3.36 -1.79
CA PRO A 18 11.46 -3.02 -1.44
C PRO A 18 12.22 -2.23 -2.51
N CYS A 19 11.85 -2.39 -3.78
CA CYS A 19 12.46 -1.67 -4.92
C CYS A 19 11.82 -0.28 -5.19
N TYR A 20 10.80 0.13 -4.44
CA TYR A 20 10.13 1.41 -4.65
C TYR A 20 10.90 2.55 -3.99
N HIS A 21 11.62 3.34 -4.80
CA HIS A 21 12.44 4.46 -4.33
C HIS A 21 11.94 5.84 -4.79
N LYS A 22 10.73 5.91 -5.35
CA LYS A 22 10.13 7.18 -5.78
C LYS A 22 9.45 7.89 -4.59
N PRO A 23 9.36 9.23 -4.56
CA PRO A 23 8.58 9.92 -3.55
C PRO A 23 7.11 9.48 -3.57
N LEU A 24 6.51 9.30 -2.39
CA LEU A 24 5.07 9.01 -2.27
C LEU A 24 4.26 10.18 -2.83
N ARG A 25 4.50 11.40 -2.33
CA ARG A 25 3.94 12.61 -2.95
C ARG A 25 4.72 12.94 -4.22
N ARG A 26 4.15 12.60 -5.37
CA ARG A 26 4.68 12.92 -6.69
C ARG A 26 3.56 13.23 -7.66
N THR A 27 3.88 14.06 -8.65
CA THR A 27 3.08 14.15 -9.86
C THR A 27 3.26 12.85 -10.66
N VAL A 28 2.16 12.24 -11.08
CA VAL A 28 2.18 11.08 -11.98
C VAL A 28 2.05 11.53 -13.43
N ASP A 29 2.28 10.60 -14.36
CA ASP A 29 2.06 10.85 -15.78
C ASP A 29 0.61 11.32 -15.99
N GLY A 30 0.44 12.43 -16.71
CA GLY A 30 -0.86 13.11 -16.83
C GLY A 30 -1.06 14.30 -15.89
N GLY A 31 -0.07 14.65 -15.05
CA GLY A 31 -0.09 15.90 -14.28
C GLY A 31 -0.84 15.83 -12.94
N TRP A 32 -1.35 14.67 -12.56
CA TRP A 32 -2.10 14.47 -11.33
C TRP A 32 -1.18 14.29 -10.12
N GLN A 33 -1.59 14.79 -8.96
CA GLN A 33 -0.93 14.44 -7.71
C GLN A 33 -1.35 13.03 -7.27
N ALA A 34 -0.36 12.17 -7.01
CA ALA A 34 -0.60 10.86 -6.42
C ALA A 34 -1.23 11.02 -5.02
N HIS A 35 -2.33 10.33 -4.80
CA HIS A 35 -2.92 10.15 -3.48
C HIS A 35 -2.71 8.71 -3.04
N TRP A 36 -2.44 8.52 -1.75
CA TRP A 36 -2.18 7.21 -1.19
C TRP A 36 -3.29 6.81 -0.24
N ILE A 37 -3.63 5.53 -0.26
CA ILE A 37 -4.52 4.91 0.70
C ILE A 37 -3.64 4.03 1.58
N LEU A 38 -3.81 4.14 2.90
CA LEU A 38 -3.27 3.21 3.86
C LEU A 38 -4.31 2.13 4.11
N GLU A 39 -3.93 0.89 3.86
CA GLU A 39 -4.70 -0.29 4.22
C GLU A 39 -3.91 -1.10 5.26
N ILE A 40 -4.56 -1.43 6.37
CA ILE A 40 -4.00 -2.23 7.46
C ILE A 40 -4.89 -3.45 7.62
N HIS A 41 -4.30 -4.64 7.52
CA HIS A 41 -4.95 -5.90 7.88
C HIS A 41 -4.39 -6.36 9.24
N LEU A 42 -5.28 -6.50 10.21
CA LEU A 42 -4.96 -7.11 11.49
C LEU A 42 -5.22 -8.61 11.36
N VAL A 43 -4.20 -9.41 11.69
CA VAL A 43 -4.30 -10.87 11.71
C VAL A 43 -4.37 -11.33 13.15
N ASP A 44 -5.41 -12.08 13.49
CA ASP A 44 -5.48 -12.85 14.73
C ASP A 44 -4.96 -14.26 14.41
N GLY A 45 -3.88 -14.69 15.09
CA GLY A 45 -3.22 -15.97 14.81
C GLY A 45 -4.11 -17.20 15.05
N ASP A 46 -5.14 -17.07 15.90
CA ASP A 46 -6.08 -18.16 16.18
C ASP A 46 -7.33 -18.12 15.28
N ARG A 47 -7.63 -16.97 14.65
CA ARG A 47 -8.88 -16.73 13.91
C ARG A 47 -8.68 -16.29 12.46
N ASP A 48 -7.43 -16.21 12.00
CA ASP A 48 -6.97 -15.73 10.68
C ASP A 48 -7.39 -14.30 10.30
N PHE A 49 -8.29 -13.66 11.05
CA PHE A 49 -8.80 -12.32 10.81
C PHE A 49 -9.00 -11.56 12.13
N GLY A 50 -8.24 -10.49 12.30
CA GLY A 50 -8.33 -9.56 13.45
C GLY A 50 -8.98 -8.21 13.10
N GLY A 51 -9.25 -7.94 11.82
CA GLY A 51 -9.88 -6.70 11.35
C GLY A 51 -9.16 -6.05 10.16
N SER A 52 -9.75 -4.97 9.64
CA SER A 52 -9.13 -4.13 8.61
C SER A 52 -9.44 -2.65 8.82
N TYR A 53 -8.51 -1.80 8.41
CA TYR A 53 -8.67 -0.35 8.35
C TYR A 53 -8.18 0.16 6.99
N THR A 54 -8.95 1.06 6.39
CA THR A 54 -8.61 1.70 5.12
C THR A 54 -8.90 3.19 5.20
N GLY A 55 -7.93 4.02 4.82
CA GLY A 55 -8.09 5.48 4.85
C GLY A 55 -7.10 6.20 3.96
N LEU A 56 -7.38 7.46 3.64
CA LEU A 56 -6.43 8.31 2.92
C LEU A 56 -5.19 8.52 3.80
N LEU A 57 -4.01 8.25 3.23
CA LEU A 57 -2.74 8.54 3.88
C LEU A 57 -2.42 10.02 3.71
N ASN A 58 -2.71 10.79 4.75
CA ASN A 58 -2.34 12.20 4.81
C ASN A 58 -1.19 12.40 5.81
N LEU A 59 -0.06 12.91 5.31
CA LEU A 59 1.07 13.34 6.14
C LEU A 59 0.90 14.85 6.34
N ALA A 60 0.38 15.26 7.50
CA ALA A 60 0.27 16.66 7.89
C ALA A 60 1.67 17.29 8.02
#